data_AF-A0A7Z7NQ11-F1
#
_entry.id   AF-A0A7Z7NQ11-F1
#
_cell.length_a   1.000
_cell.length_b   1.000
_cell.length_c   1.000
_cell.angle_alpha   90.00
_cell.angle_beta   90.00
_cell.angle_gamma   90.00
#
_symmetry.space_group_name_H-M   'P 1'
#
loop_
_entity.id
_entity.type
_entity.pdbx_description
1 polymer ?
#
loop_
_entity_poly.entity_id
_entity_poly.type
_entity_poly.pdbx_seq_one_letter_code
_entity_poly.pdbx_strand_id
1 'polypeptide(L)'
;MNKTITAILAASILSAPLFVHAEWVPVNKNQSVLINNEQFVVNGDKRMAFVKFKGEKGDKYGSVIFRTTFDCTNMTTLDTYRASYDWKGKVVYAGNLYEEPSPTIPGTLGANMLKAVCSKSGGGVDNAADSGEGSGGNALLGYSDHAQTNLPASIPNLSNYDNETRRTIELACISERSNGPVAYGACLNRQIAALQGSPGIPNLSGYDNEVRRTMELACISERSNGPVAYGACLNYQIASLQGSPGIPNLSGYDNETRRTMELACISERSNGPVAYGTCLNRQIASLRGSPSIPNLSGYDNEVRRSMELACISERSNGPVAYGACLNRQIASLQGSPGIPNLSGYDNETRRTMELACISERSNGPVAYGACLRKLVR
;
A
#
# COMPACT_ATOMS: atom_id res chain seq x y z
N MET A 1 -4.31 -3.15 32.24
CA MET A 1 -3.60 -1.86 32.04
C MET A 1 -3.66 -1.31 30.60
N ASN A 2 -4.42 -1.91 29.65
CA ASN A 2 -4.38 -1.54 28.22
C ASN A 2 -5.39 -0.47 27.74
N LYS A 3 -6.40 -0.07 28.52
CA LYS A 3 -7.43 0.87 28.04
C LYS A 3 -7.03 2.35 28.17
N THR A 4 -6.15 2.68 29.11
CA THR A 4 -5.73 4.06 29.39
C THR A 4 -4.71 4.58 28.37
N ILE A 5 -3.87 3.69 27.82
CA ILE A 5 -2.85 4.05 26.81
C ILE A 5 -3.52 4.36 25.45
N THR A 6 -4.57 3.63 25.08
CA THR A 6 -5.34 3.87 23.84
C THR A 6 -6.08 5.22 23.88
N ALA A 7 -6.59 5.63 25.05
CA ALA A 7 -7.25 6.92 25.22
C ALA A 7 -6.26 8.11 25.17
N ILE A 8 -5.06 7.97 25.75
CA ILE A 8 -4.01 8.99 25.69
C ILE A 8 -3.47 9.15 24.26
N LEU A 9 -3.37 8.06 23.49
CA LEU A 9 -2.92 8.08 22.10
C LEU A 9 -3.96 8.62 21.10
N ALA A 10 -5.26 8.43 21.36
CA ALA A 10 -6.32 9.09 20.59
C ALA A 10 -6.33 10.61 20.83
N ALA A 11 -6.06 11.04 22.07
CA ALA A 11 -5.98 12.47 22.42
C ALA A 11 -4.82 13.19 21.71
N SER A 12 -3.68 12.52 21.48
CA SER A 12 -2.51 13.12 20.81
C SER A 12 -2.77 13.51 19.35
N ILE A 13 -3.77 12.90 18.69
CA ILE A 13 -4.15 13.17 17.29
C ILE A 13 -5.26 14.23 17.21
N LEU A 14 -6.03 14.41 18.29
CA LEU A 14 -7.18 15.32 18.36
C LEU A 14 -6.83 16.75 18.82
N SER A 15 -5.66 16.96 19.44
CA SER A 15 -5.17 18.30 19.80
C SER A 15 -4.48 18.98 18.61
N ALA A 16 -5.23 19.81 17.89
CA ALA A 16 -4.81 20.52 16.68
C ALA A 16 -3.60 21.49 16.77
N PRO A 17 -3.09 22.00 17.92
CA PRO A 17 -1.99 22.97 17.87
C PRO A 17 -0.59 22.35 17.88
N LEU A 18 -0.43 21.06 18.20
CA LEU A 18 0.91 20.46 18.38
C LEU A 18 1.61 20.04 17.06
N PHE A 19 0.89 20.00 15.93
CA PHE A 19 1.46 19.55 14.65
C PHE A 19 2.02 20.67 13.76
N VAL A 20 2.01 21.93 14.23
CA VAL A 20 2.46 23.09 13.44
C VAL A 20 3.99 23.27 13.47
N HIS A 21 4.69 22.63 14.42
CA HIS A 21 6.14 22.84 14.65
C HIS A 21 7.03 21.62 14.39
N ALA A 22 6.50 20.49 13.94
CA ALA A 22 7.31 19.29 13.76
C ALA A 22 7.99 19.24 12.37
N GLU A 23 9.25 18.82 12.34
CA GLU A 23 10.05 18.72 11.11
C GLU A 23 9.60 17.51 10.25
N TRP A 24 9.00 17.80 9.10
CA TRP A 24 8.45 16.80 8.17
C TRP A 24 9.43 16.53 7.02
N VAL A 25 9.85 15.28 6.83
CA VAL A 25 10.79 14.88 5.77
C VAL A 25 10.05 14.24 4.59
N PRO A 26 10.28 14.69 3.35
CA PRO A 26 9.65 14.11 2.16
C PRO A 26 10.20 12.72 1.87
N VAL A 27 9.30 11.76 1.63
CA VAL A 27 9.64 10.35 1.32
C VAL A 27 9.74 10.10 -0.19
N ASN A 28 9.17 11.00 -1.00
CA ASN A 28 9.21 10.92 -2.45
C ASN A 28 9.59 12.28 -3.08
N LYS A 29 10.05 12.25 -4.34
CA LYS A 29 10.46 13.46 -5.08
C LYS A 29 9.32 14.45 -5.30
N ASN A 30 8.06 14.02 -5.16
CA ASN A 30 6.87 14.85 -5.37
C ASN A 30 6.37 15.54 -4.08
N GLN A 31 7.06 15.37 -2.94
CA GLN A 31 6.75 15.98 -1.64
C GLN A 31 5.31 15.72 -1.12
N SER A 32 4.60 14.77 -1.70
CA SER A 32 3.20 14.46 -1.37
C SER A 32 3.07 13.56 -0.15
N VAL A 33 4.17 12.93 0.28
CA VAL A 33 4.26 12.05 1.44
C VAL A 33 5.34 12.57 2.37
N LEU A 34 4.95 12.91 3.59
CA LEU A 34 5.81 13.48 4.61
C LEU A 34 5.86 12.55 5.84
N ILE A 35 7.06 12.27 6.37
CA ILE A 35 7.25 11.56 7.65
C ILE A 35 7.71 12.56 8.71
N ASN A 36 7.09 12.52 9.89
CA ASN A 36 7.53 13.30 11.04
C ASN A 36 8.67 12.56 11.77
N ASN A 37 9.85 13.21 11.88
CA ASN A 37 11.04 12.62 12.51
C ASN A 37 11.03 12.69 14.05
N GLU A 38 10.17 13.50 14.67
CA GLU A 38 10.31 13.87 16.09
C GLU A 38 9.50 13.01 17.07
N GLN A 39 8.70 12.06 16.58
CA GLN A 39 7.82 11.25 17.44
C GLN A 39 7.95 9.74 17.18
N PHE A 40 9.17 9.23 17.35
CA PHE A 40 9.37 7.80 17.59
C PHE A 40 9.08 7.49 19.06
N VAL A 41 7.86 7.03 19.39
CA VAL A 41 7.67 6.37 20.68
C VAL A 41 8.29 4.98 20.56
N VAL A 42 9.51 4.86 21.08
CA VAL A 42 10.28 3.61 21.11
C VAL A 42 9.81 2.77 22.30
N ASN A 43 9.32 1.56 22.03
CA ASN A 43 9.18 0.52 23.05
C ASN A 43 9.78 -0.78 22.50
N GLY A 44 11.05 -1.04 22.81
CA GLY A 44 11.80 -2.18 22.26
C GLY A 44 11.96 -2.08 20.74
N ASP A 45 11.59 -3.12 20.00
CA ASP A 45 11.67 -3.17 18.52
C ASP A 45 10.42 -2.59 17.82
N LYS A 46 9.45 -2.10 18.60
CA LYS A 46 8.26 -1.44 18.06
C LYS A 46 8.56 0.03 17.80
N ARG A 47 8.18 0.52 16.63
CA ARG A 47 8.37 1.90 16.18
C ARG A 47 7.05 2.49 15.75
N MET A 48 6.90 3.80 15.91
CA MET A 48 5.72 4.53 15.50
C MET A 48 6.14 5.62 14.52
N ALA A 49 5.40 5.77 13.42
CA ALA A 49 5.62 6.87 12.49
C ALA A 49 4.30 7.53 12.07
N PHE A 50 4.36 8.84 11.87
CA PHE A 50 3.27 9.62 11.32
C PHE A 50 3.58 9.95 9.87
N VAL A 51 2.62 9.68 8.99
CA VAL A 51 2.73 9.94 7.57
C VAL A 51 1.59 10.83 7.12
N LYS A 52 1.94 12.00 6.59
CA LYS A 52 0.98 12.96 6.07
C LYS A 52 1.00 12.95 4.55
N PHE A 53 -0.19 12.77 3.98
CA PHE A 53 -0.50 12.96 2.58
C PHE A 53 -1.17 14.32 2.42
N LYS A 54 -0.65 15.13 1.51
CA LYS A 54 -1.30 16.38 1.13
C LYS A 54 -2.29 16.08 0.01
N GLY A 55 -3.54 16.52 0.15
CA GLY A 55 -4.52 16.41 -0.94
C GLY A 55 -4.19 17.40 -2.06
N GLU A 56 -4.51 17.03 -3.29
CA GLU A 56 -4.44 17.89 -4.46
C GLU A 56 -5.78 18.58 -4.73
N LYS A 57 -5.76 19.72 -5.42
CA LYS A 57 -6.96 20.54 -5.64
C LYS A 57 -8.01 19.75 -6.44
N GLY A 58 -9.07 19.31 -5.78
CA GLY A 58 -10.08 18.38 -6.33
C GLY A 58 -10.33 17.16 -5.46
N ASP A 59 -9.41 16.87 -4.52
CA ASP A 59 -9.57 15.78 -3.56
C ASP A 59 -10.59 16.09 -2.46
N LYS A 60 -11.24 15.01 -1.98
CA LYS A 60 -12.23 15.05 -0.89
C LYS A 60 -11.66 15.60 0.42
N TYR A 61 -10.36 15.48 0.64
CA TYR A 61 -9.66 15.88 1.87
C TYR A 61 -8.47 16.78 1.53
N GLY A 62 -8.22 17.82 2.33
CA GLY A 62 -7.05 18.68 2.18
C GLY A 62 -5.77 18.03 2.67
N SER A 63 -5.85 17.11 3.64
CA SER A 63 -4.76 16.21 3.99
C SER A 63 -5.24 14.95 4.70
N VAL A 64 -4.43 13.89 4.69
CA VAL A 64 -4.68 12.65 5.42
C VAL A 64 -3.41 12.29 6.20
N ILE A 65 -3.54 12.04 7.50
CA ILE A 65 -2.45 11.62 8.37
C ILE A 65 -2.70 10.17 8.77
N PHE A 66 -1.69 9.33 8.60
CA PHE A 66 -1.65 7.97 9.11
C PHE A 66 -0.67 7.91 10.25
N ARG A 67 -1.05 7.30 11.37
CA ARG A 67 -0.14 6.91 12.44
C ARG A 67 -0.04 5.40 12.40
N THR A 68 1.14 4.89 12.08
CA THR A 68 1.36 3.45 11.95
C THR A 68 2.37 3.00 12.99
N THR A 69 2.06 1.89 13.66
CA THR A 69 3.00 1.18 14.53
C THR A 69 3.59 0.01 13.75
N PHE A 70 4.90 -0.09 13.75
CA PHE A 70 5.68 -1.10 13.06
C PHE A 70 6.39 -1.99 14.08
N ASP A 71 6.48 -3.28 13.78
CA ASP A 71 7.38 -4.23 14.43
C ASP A 71 8.59 -4.42 13.50
N CYS A 72 9.74 -3.89 13.90
CA CYS A 72 10.96 -3.97 13.09
C CYS A 72 11.64 -5.34 13.14
N THR A 73 11.31 -6.18 14.13
CA THR A 73 11.84 -7.54 14.26
C THR A 73 11.14 -8.48 13.28
N ASN A 74 9.82 -8.38 13.20
CA ASN A 74 9.01 -9.21 12.31
C ASN A 74 8.70 -8.56 10.96
N MET A 75 9.11 -7.31 10.76
CA MET A 75 8.83 -6.53 9.55
C MET A 75 7.32 -6.43 9.22
N THR A 76 6.50 -6.24 10.25
CA THR A 76 5.03 -6.17 10.16
C THR A 76 4.47 -4.82 10.62
N THR A 77 3.33 -4.42 10.08
CA THR A 77 2.54 -3.30 10.64
C THR A 77 1.57 -3.83 11.69
N LEU A 78 1.62 -3.29 12.90
CA LEU A 78 0.81 -3.73 14.04
C LEU A 78 -0.55 -3.03 14.13
N ASP A 79 -0.55 -1.71 13.95
CA ASP A 79 -1.76 -0.89 14.04
C ASP A 79 -1.59 0.34 13.14
N THR A 80 -2.65 0.72 12.43
CA THR A 80 -2.67 1.93 11.59
C THR A 80 -3.90 2.75 11.89
N TYR A 81 -3.69 3.92 12.47
CA TYR A 81 -4.73 4.93 12.65
C TYR A 81 -4.73 5.91 11.48
N ARG A 82 -5.91 6.26 10.97
CA ARG A 82 -6.07 7.29 9.93
C ARG A 82 -6.88 8.45 10.46
N ALA A 83 -6.37 9.67 10.26
CA ALA A 83 -7.10 10.92 10.40
C ALA A 83 -7.13 11.65 9.06
N SER A 84 -8.31 12.08 8.59
CA SER A 84 -8.46 12.90 7.39
C SER A 84 -8.92 14.29 7.77
N TYR A 85 -8.36 15.30 7.14
CA TYR A 85 -8.57 16.72 7.42
C TYR A 85 -9.11 17.42 6.17
N ASP A 86 -10.00 18.39 6.38
CA ASP A 86 -10.48 19.25 5.30
C ASP A 86 -9.42 20.28 4.90
N TRP A 87 -9.74 21.09 3.89
CA TRP A 87 -8.86 22.15 3.38
C TRP A 87 -8.61 23.30 4.37
N LYS A 88 -9.36 23.35 5.48
CA LYS A 88 -9.19 24.31 6.58
C LYS A 88 -8.45 23.70 7.78
N GLY A 89 -8.01 22.45 7.67
CA GLY A 89 -7.29 21.74 8.73
C GLY A 89 -8.17 21.12 9.82
N LYS A 90 -9.49 21.02 9.61
CA LYS A 90 -10.42 20.37 10.56
C LYS A 90 -10.52 18.87 10.27
N VAL A 91 -10.47 18.04 11.32
CA VAL A 91 -10.68 16.59 11.19
C VAL A 91 -12.08 16.29 10.66
N VAL A 92 -12.17 15.55 9.57
CA VAL A 92 -13.42 15.10 8.93
C VAL A 92 -13.64 13.59 9.06
N TYR A 93 -12.60 12.83 9.38
CA TYR A 93 -12.68 11.41 9.67
C TYR A 93 -11.50 10.99 10.55
N ALA A 94 -11.72 10.15 11.55
CA ALA A 94 -10.64 9.54 12.32
C ALA A 94 -11.04 8.13 12.77
N GLY A 95 -10.16 7.13 12.57
CA GLY A 95 -10.42 5.75 12.96
C GLY A 95 -9.27 4.79 12.67
N ASN A 96 -9.31 3.62 13.31
CA ASN A 96 -8.39 2.50 13.04
C ASN A 96 -8.68 1.90 11.67
N LEU A 97 -7.63 1.61 10.91
CA LEU A 97 -7.71 0.89 9.64
C LEU A 97 -7.37 -0.60 9.80
N TYR A 98 -6.51 -0.94 10.76
CA TYR A 98 -6.05 -2.30 11.02
C TYR A 98 -5.74 -2.46 12.51
N GLU A 99 -6.30 -3.49 13.15
CA GLU A 99 -6.00 -3.83 14.56
C GLU A 99 -5.18 -5.11 14.71
N GLU A 100 -4.88 -5.81 13.60
CA GLU A 100 -4.09 -7.05 13.58
C GLU A 100 -2.77 -6.90 12.80
N PRO A 101 -1.70 -7.60 13.21
CA PRO A 101 -0.41 -7.59 12.52
C PRO A 101 -0.55 -8.03 11.07
N SER A 102 -0.30 -7.12 10.13
CA SER A 102 -0.34 -7.43 8.69
C SER A 102 1.08 -7.53 8.13
N PRO A 103 1.42 -8.62 7.41
CA PRO A 103 2.69 -8.72 6.72
C PRO A 103 2.74 -7.67 5.60
N THR A 104 3.80 -6.88 5.62
CA THR A 104 3.92 -5.75 4.71
C THR A 104 4.38 -6.24 3.34
N ILE A 105 3.50 -6.17 2.33
CA ILE A 105 3.81 -6.63 0.97
C ILE A 105 4.94 -5.76 0.37
N PRO A 106 6.09 -6.34 -0.04
CA PRO A 106 7.19 -5.61 -0.66
C PRO A 106 6.73 -4.77 -1.87
N GLY A 107 7.22 -3.53 -1.98
CA GLY A 107 6.84 -2.60 -3.04
C GLY A 107 5.60 -1.75 -2.75
N THR A 108 4.89 -2.00 -1.66
CA THR A 108 3.85 -1.09 -1.17
C THR A 108 4.45 0.12 -0.46
N LEU A 109 3.66 1.20 -0.37
CA LEU A 109 4.04 2.37 0.42
C LEU A 109 4.30 2.00 1.89
N GLY A 110 3.53 1.06 2.44
CA GLY A 110 3.75 0.50 3.78
C GLY A 110 5.13 -0.16 3.92
N ALA A 111 5.57 -0.93 2.92
CA ALA A 111 6.89 -1.59 2.96
C ALA A 111 8.05 -0.59 2.84
N ASN A 112 7.88 0.46 2.05
CA ASN A 112 8.88 1.54 1.94
C ASN A 112 8.96 2.36 3.24
N MET A 113 7.81 2.61 3.88
CA MET A 113 7.74 3.27 5.18
C MET A 113 8.38 2.41 6.27
N LEU A 114 8.06 1.12 6.34
CA LEU A 114 8.65 0.18 7.28
C LEU A 114 10.19 0.14 7.12
N LYS A 115 10.69 0.03 5.88
CA LYS A 115 12.13 0.10 5.60
C LYS A 115 12.74 1.40 6.12
N ALA A 116 12.15 2.56 5.81
CA ALA A 116 12.66 3.86 6.23
C ALA A 116 12.63 4.08 7.75
N VAL A 117 11.62 3.54 8.44
CA VAL A 117 11.43 3.65 9.89
C VAL A 117 12.39 2.72 10.64
N CYS A 118 12.57 1.49 10.16
CA CYS A 118 13.42 0.49 10.81
C CYS A 118 14.90 0.61 10.43
N SER A 119 15.26 1.26 9.31
CA SER A 119 16.65 1.48 8.91
C SER A 119 17.37 2.62 9.64
N LYS A 120 16.63 3.48 10.38
CA LYS A 120 17.20 4.66 11.06
C LYS A 120 17.72 4.39 12.48
N SER A 121 17.49 3.21 13.06
CA SER A 121 17.80 2.94 14.49
C SER A 121 19.07 2.15 14.79
N GLY A 122 20.10 2.23 13.94
CA GLY A 122 21.44 1.76 14.30
C GLY A 122 22.22 2.76 15.17
N GLY A 123 21.59 3.44 16.14
CA GLY A 123 22.25 4.49 16.92
C GLY A 123 21.60 4.83 18.26
N GLY A 124 22.41 4.72 19.33
CA GLY A 124 22.16 5.10 20.72
C GLY A 124 22.64 3.97 21.63
N VAL A 125 23.82 4.02 22.27
CA VAL A 125 24.31 4.94 23.33
C VAL A 125 25.86 4.93 23.26
N ASP A 126 26.68 5.98 23.49
CA ASP A 126 26.60 7.10 24.43
C ASP A 126 27.31 8.37 23.87
N ASN A 127 26.80 9.53 24.29
CA ASN A 127 27.54 10.79 24.27
C ASN A 127 28.41 10.90 25.53
N ALA A 128 29.66 11.34 25.38
CA ALA A 128 30.34 12.11 26.41
C ALA A 128 31.23 13.17 25.74
N ALA A 129 31.06 14.40 26.21
CA ALA A 129 31.69 15.60 25.71
C ALA A 129 33.14 15.76 26.21
N ASP A 130 33.95 16.37 25.34
CA ASP A 130 34.92 17.45 25.57
C ASP A 130 36.08 17.32 26.58
N SER A 131 37.20 17.92 26.14
CA SER A 131 38.40 18.42 26.84
C SER A 131 39.54 17.46 27.22
N GLY A 132 40.76 17.81 26.75
CA GLY A 132 41.99 17.60 27.51
C GLY A 132 43.16 16.94 26.77
N GLU A 133 44.22 17.71 26.61
CA GLU A 133 45.57 17.37 26.15
C GLU A 133 46.20 16.12 26.82
N GLY A 134 47.16 15.46 26.15
CA GLY A 134 48.13 14.60 26.85
C GLY A 134 48.84 13.54 26.01
N SER A 135 50.09 13.84 25.66
CA SER A 135 51.12 12.92 25.14
C SER A 135 51.26 11.59 25.90
N GLY A 136 51.65 10.53 25.19
CA GLY A 136 52.26 9.34 25.81
C GLY A 136 52.25 8.11 24.91
N GLY A 137 53.37 7.82 24.24
CA GLY A 137 53.57 6.56 23.54
C GLY A 137 53.92 5.40 24.46
N ASN A 138 53.63 4.16 24.03
CA ASN A 138 54.63 3.10 23.90
C ASN A 138 54.05 1.80 23.31
N ALA A 139 54.71 1.36 22.23
CA ALA A 139 55.26 0.02 21.99
C ALA A 139 54.40 -1.26 22.14
N LEU A 140 54.22 -1.90 20.98
CA LEU A 140 54.59 -3.28 20.63
C LEU A 140 53.99 -4.44 21.43
N LEU A 141 53.29 -5.32 20.70
CA LEU A 141 53.48 -6.78 20.51
C LEU A 141 52.27 -7.21 19.65
N GLY A 142 52.39 -7.51 18.36
CA GLY A 142 53.12 -8.65 17.80
C GLY A 142 52.13 -9.75 17.43
N TYR A 143 51.44 -9.63 16.28
CA TYR A 143 50.80 -10.74 15.57
C TYR A 143 50.84 -10.45 14.06
N SER A 144 51.71 -11.18 13.36
CA SER A 144 51.89 -11.13 11.91
C SER A 144 50.93 -12.08 11.20
N ASP A 145 50.40 -11.57 10.08
CA ASP A 145 50.02 -12.25 8.84
C ASP A 145 49.19 -13.54 8.89
N HIS A 146 47.99 -13.47 8.29
CA HIS A 146 47.75 -14.07 6.97
C HIS A 146 46.39 -13.61 6.38
N ALA A 147 46.41 -13.34 5.07
CA ALA A 147 45.27 -13.06 4.16
C ALA A 147 44.75 -11.61 4.06
N GLN A 148 45.59 -10.68 3.60
CA GLN A 148 45.11 -9.59 2.73
C GLN A 148 44.81 -10.15 1.34
N THR A 149 43.64 -10.75 1.17
CA THR A 149 43.03 -10.89 -0.17
C THR A 149 42.52 -9.50 -0.58
N ASN A 150 43.08 -8.96 -1.66
CA ASN A 150 42.65 -7.74 -2.34
C ASN A 150 41.12 -7.61 -2.42
N LEU A 151 40.50 -6.89 -1.47
CA LEU A 151 39.12 -6.42 -1.58
C LEU A 151 39.19 -5.12 -2.39
N PRO A 152 38.51 -5.01 -3.55
CA PRO A 152 38.51 -3.76 -4.29
C PRO A 152 37.79 -2.71 -3.41
N ALA A 153 38.55 -1.73 -2.92
CA ALA A 153 38.04 -0.58 -2.17
C ALA A 153 37.18 0.36 -3.04
N SER A 154 36.92 -0.01 -4.29
CA SER A 154 36.23 0.80 -5.28
C SER A 154 34.84 0.26 -5.56
N ILE A 155 33.84 1.15 -5.49
CA ILE A 155 32.46 0.88 -5.91
C ILE A 155 32.48 0.63 -7.43
N PRO A 156 32.03 -0.54 -7.92
CA PRO A 156 32.07 -0.85 -9.34
C PRO A 156 31.13 0.07 -10.13
N ASN A 157 31.56 0.46 -11.33
CA ASN A 157 30.76 1.27 -12.24
C ASN A 157 29.71 0.42 -12.96
N LEU A 158 28.43 0.78 -12.80
CA LEU A 158 27.28 0.09 -13.41
C LEU A 158 26.77 0.75 -14.71
N SER A 159 27.48 1.72 -15.27
CA SER A 159 27.05 2.47 -16.47
C SER A 159 26.83 1.60 -17.70
N ASN A 160 27.53 0.47 -17.78
CA ASN A 160 27.48 -0.47 -18.91
C ASN A 160 26.25 -1.38 -18.88
N TYR A 161 25.50 -1.40 -17.77
CA TYR A 161 24.24 -2.13 -17.66
C TYR A 161 23.06 -1.23 -18.03
N ASP A 162 22.00 -1.84 -18.58
CA ASP A 162 20.73 -1.17 -18.77
C ASP A 162 20.14 -0.71 -17.42
N ASN A 163 19.16 0.20 -17.49
CA ASN A 163 18.58 0.84 -16.32
C ASN A 163 17.90 -0.15 -15.37
N GLU A 164 17.28 -1.21 -15.87
CA GLU A 164 16.55 -2.17 -15.04
C GLU A 164 17.51 -3.10 -14.29
N THR A 165 18.52 -3.60 -15.00
CA THR A 165 19.62 -4.38 -14.40
C THR A 165 20.36 -3.57 -13.34
N ARG A 166 20.72 -2.32 -13.65
CA ARG A 166 21.39 -1.42 -12.68
C ARG A 166 20.56 -1.22 -11.42
N ARG A 167 19.27 -0.87 -11.56
CA ARG A 167 18.38 -0.63 -10.42
C ARG A 167 18.21 -1.87 -9.55
N THR A 168 18.11 -3.05 -10.17
CA THR A 168 17.93 -4.30 -9.44
C THR A 168 19.20 -4.69 -8.68
N ILE A 169 20.39 -4.48 -9.27
CA ILE A 169 21.67 -4.64 -8.58
C ILE A 169 21.76 -3.69 -7.36
N GLU A 170 21.47 -2.40 -7.55
CA GLU A 170 21.52 -1.41 -6.48
C GLU A 170 20.52 -1.69 -5.36
N LEU A 171 19.30 -2.13 -5.72
CA LEU A 171 18.25 -2.47 -4.78
C LEU A 171 18.64 -3.67 -3.90
N ALA A 172 19.24 -4.70 -4.48
CA ALA A 172 19.68 -5.88 -3.73
C ALA A 172 20.80 -5.57 -2.74
N CYS A 173 21.60 -4.54 -3.00
CA CYS A 173 22.71 -4.13 -2.14
C CYS A 173 22.39 -2.92 -1.26
N ILE A 174 21.13 -2.44 -1.23
CA ILE A 174 20.80 -1.19 -0.56
C ILE A 174 21.07 -1.23 0.96
N SER A 175 20.89 -2.39 1.60
CA SER A 175 21.19 -2.60 3.02
C SER A 175 22.68 -2.50 3.32
N GLU A 176 23.55 -2.84 2.37
CA GLU A 176 25.00 -2.79 2.57
C GLU A 176 25.56 -1.37 2.52
N ARG A 177 24.76 -0.38 2.08
CA ARG A 177 25.18 1.03 2.09
C ARG A 177 25.45 1.55 3.50
N SER A 178 24.69 1.11 4.50
CA SER A 178 24.93 1.49 5.90
C SER A 178 26.20 0.87 6.47
N ASN A 179 26.69 -0.22 5.88
CA ASN A 179 27.91 -0.91 6.28
C ASN A 179 29.17 -0.30 5.64
N GLY A 180 29.02 0.79 4.88
CA GLY A 180 30.11 1.52 4.25
C GLY A 180 30.44 1.09 2.81
N PRO A 181 31.29 1.87 2.12
CA PRO A 181 31.54 1.71 0.69
C PRO A 181 32.19 0.38 0.30
N VAL A 182 32.99 -0.21 1.19
CA VAL A 182 33.64 -1.52 0.96
C VAL A 182 32.60 -2.65 0.95
N ALA A 183 31.69 -2.69 1.94
CA ALA A 183 30.64 -3.69 2.01
C ALA A 183 29.65 -3.56 0.84
N TYR A 184 29.23 -2.33 0.54
CA TYR A 184 28.39 -2.04 -0.61
C TYR A 184 29.06 -2.46 -1.94
N GLY A 185 30.32 -2.07 -2.15
CA GLY A 185 31.10 -2.46 -3.34
C GLY A 185 31.27 -3.97 -3.47
N ALA A 186 31.53 -4.68 -2.36
CA ALA A 186 31.61 -6.14 -2.33
C ALA A 186 30.29 -6.80 -2.73
N CYS A 187 29.15 -6.29 -2.25
CA CYS A 187 27.83 -6.77 -2.66
C CYS A 187 27.59 -6.55 -4.16
N LEU A 188 27.88 -5.35 -4.67
CA LEU A 188 27.71 -5.03 -6.09
C LEU A 188 28.55 -5.97 -6.97
N ASN A 189 29.82 -6.20 -6.62
CA ASN A 189 30.69 -7.13 -7.34
C ASN A 189 30.14 -8.56 -7.33
N ARG A 190 29.54 -9.01 -6.22
CA ARG A 190 28.89 -10.32 -6.14
C ARG A 190 27.69 -10.41 -7.09
N GLN A 191 26.85 -9.38 -7.14
CA GLN A 191 25.71 -9.32 -8.05
C GLN A 191 26.14 -9.29 -9.52
N ILE A 192 27.20 -8.53 -9.85
CA ILE A 192 27.81 -8.50 -11.19
C ILE A 192 28.34 -9.88 -11.58
N ALA A 193 29.10 -10.53 -10.69
CA ALA A 193 29.66 -11.85 -10.96
C ALA A 193 28.56 -12.91 -11.18
N ALA A 194 27.49 -12.87 -10.37
CA ALA A 194 26.34 -13.74 -10.55
C ALA A 194 25.63 -13.52 -11.89
N LEU A 195 25.58 -12.27 -12.36
CA LEU A 195 24.93 -11.91 -13.63
C LEU A 195 25.70 -12.43 -14.86
N GLN A 196 27.04 -12.50 -14.80
CA GLN A 196 27.87 -12.96 -15.92
C GLN A 196 27.58 -14.41 -16.35
N GLY A 197 27.09 -15.25 -15.44
CA GLY A 197 26.70 -16.64 -15.72
C GLY A 197 25.19 -16.84 -15.93
N SER A 198 24.41 -15.77 -16.00
CA SER A 198 22.95 -15.82 -16.05
C SER A 198 22.40 -15.28 -17.38
N PRO A 199 21.21 -15.74 -17.83
CA PRO A 199 20.49 -15.11 -18.95
C PRO A 199 20.15 -13.63 -18.72
N GLY A 200 20.26 -13.15 -17.48
CA GLY A 200 19.95 -11.77 -17.10
C GLY A 200 18.45 -11.48 -17.05
N ILE A 201 18.12 -10.19 -17.03
CA ILE A 201 16.73 -9.72 -17.02
C ILE A 201 16.21 -9.71 -18.48
N PRO A 202 15.14 -10.45 -18.81
CA PRO A 202 14.61 -10.49 -20.16
C PRO A 202 13.96 -9.15 -20.56
N ASN A 203 14.03 -8.80 -21.84
CA ASN A 203 13.35 -7.61 -22.36
C ASN A 203 11.83 -7.86 -22.52
N LEU A 204 11.02 -7.07 -21.83
CA LEU A 204 9.55 -7.17 -21.85
C LEU A 204 8.86 -6.21 -22.84
N SER A 205 9.60 -5.51 -23.69
CA SER A 205 9.05 -4.50 -24.62
C SER A 205 8.09 -5.07 -25.66
N GLY A 206 8.21 -6.37 -25.99
CA GLY A 206 7.34 -7.06 -26.94
C GLY A 206 5.97 -7.46 -26.38
N TYR A 207 5.76 -7.36 -25.07
CA TYR A 207 4.47 -7.65 -24.42
C TYR A 207 3.64 -6.37 -24.29
N ASP A 208 2.31 -6.51 -24.29
CA ASP A 208 1.43 -5.40 -23.96
C ASP A 208 1.63 -4.93 -22.50
N ASN A 209 1.11 -3.74 -22.20
CA ASN A 209 1.32 -3.11 -20.91
C ASN A 209 0.73 -3.88 -19.73
N GLU A 210 -0.38 -4.60 -19.93
CA GLU A 210 -1.06 -5.31 -18.84
C GLU A 210 -0.33 -6.62 -18.51
N VAL A 211 0.10 -7.35 -19.52
CA VAL A 211 0.97 -8.52 -19.36
C VAL A 211 2.27 -8.13 -18.67
N ARG A 212 2.94 -7.06 -19.14
CA ARG A 212 4.20 -6.59 -18.54
C ARG A 212 4.04 -6.25 -17.06
N ARG A 213 3.03 -5.42 -16.72
CA ARG A 213 2.78 -5.01 -15.33
C ARG A 213 2.48 -6.20 -14.42
N THR A 214 1.73 -7.18 -14.92
CA THR A 214 1.36 -8.36 -14.13
C THR A 214 2.57 -9.28 -13.92
N MET A 215 3.45 -9.44 -14.91
CA MET A 215 4.73 -10.14 -14.74
C MET A 215 5.64 -9.45 -13.73
N GLU A 216 5.82 -8.13 -13.85
CA GLU A 216 6.66 -7.33 -12.93
C GLU A 216 6.12 -7.39 -11.49
N LEU A 217 4.78 -7.34 -11.33
CA LEU A 217 4.13 -7.47 -10.03
C LEU A 217 4.37 -8.83 -9.39
N ALA A 218 4.24 -9.92 -10.16
CA ALA A 218 4.47 -11.27 -9.66
C ALA A 218 5.92 -11.52 -9.24
N CYS A 219 6.87 -10.83 -9.87
CA CYS A 219 8.30 -10.98 -9.61
C CYS A 219 8.87 -9.89 -8.68
N ILE A 220 8.04 -9.03 -8.09
CA ILE A 220 8.50 -7.85 -7.35
C ILE A 220 9.33 -8.22 -6.10
N SER A 221 9.04 -9.36 -5.45
CA SER A 221 9.82 -9.88 -4.32
C SER A 221 11.25 -10.21 -4.75
N GLU A 222 11.40 -10.89 -5.89
CA GLU A 222 12.68 -11.33 -6.42
C GLU A 222 13.56 -10.17 -6.88
N ARG A 223 12.96 -9.03 -7.20
CA ARG A 223 13.69 -7.79 -7.52
C ARG A 223 14.60 -7.33 -6.39
N SER A 224 14.25 -7.61 -5.12
CA SER A 224 15.11 -7.29 -3.98
C SER A 224 16.27 -8.28 -3.78
N ASN A 225 16.22 -9.45 -4.44
CA ASN A 225 17.24 -10.50 -4.34
C ASN A 225 18.36 -10.32 -5.38
N GLY A 226 18.13 -9.50 -6.41
CA GLY A 226 19.10 -9.17 -7.45
C GLY A 226 18.64 -9.54 -8.86
N PRO A 227 19.38 -9.11 -9.90
CA PRO A 227 18.97 -9.25 -11.29
C PRO A 227 18.84 -10.70 -11.74
N VAL A 228 19.60 -11.63 -11.17
CA VAL A 228 19.53 -13.07 -11.50
C VAL A 228 18.21 -13.68 -11.04
N ALA A 229 17.81 -13.44 -9.78
CA ALA A 229 16.55 -13.95 -9.24
C ALA A 229 15.33 -13.32 -9.95
N TYR A 230 15.36 -12.00 -10.14
CA TYR A 230 14.31 -11.28 -10.85
C TYR A 230 14.18 -11.75 -12.31
N GLY A 231 15.30 -11.87 -13.03
CA GLY A 231 15.34 -12.39 -14.39
C GLY A 231 14.84 -13.83 -14.50
N ALA A 232 15.21 -14.69 -13.55
CA ALA A 232 14.71 -16.07 -13.49
C ALA A 232 13.18 -16.13 -13.31
N CYS A 233 12.63 -15.32 -12.40
CA CYS A 233 11.19 -15.21 -12.23
C CYS A 233 10.48 -14.71 -13.50
N LEU A 234 11.01 -13.66 -14.14
CA LEU A 234 10.43 -13.14 -15.38
C LEU A 234 10.49 -14.17 -16.51
N ASN A 235 11.59 -14.89 -16.67
CA ASN A 235 11.71 -15.98 -17.65
C ASN A 235 10.70 -17.10 -17.37
N TYR A 236 10.46 -17.45 -16.10
CA TYR A 236 9.42 -18.39 -15.71
C TYR A 236 8.02 -17.90 -16.11
N GLN A 237 7.69 -16.62 -15.86
CA GLN A 237 6.41 -16.03 -16.25
C GLN A 237 6.23 -15.99 -17.77
N ILE A 238 7.30 -15.68 -18.52
CA ILE A 238 7.32 -15.73 -19.99
C ILE A 238 7.03 -17.14 -20.50
N ALA A 239 7.74 -18.15 -19.97
CA ALA A 239 7.55 -19.54 -20.35
C ALA A 239 6.13 -20.03 -20.05
N SER A 240 5.59 -19.69 -18.88
CA SER A 240 4.22 -19.99 -18.50
C SER A 240 3.19 -19.36 -19.45
N LEU A 241 3.45 -18.13 -19.91
CA LEU A 241 2.55 -17.42 -20.83
C LEU A 241 2.50 -18.05 -22.23
N GLN A 242 3.60 -18.63 -22.73
CA GLN A 242 3.66 -19.23 -24.08
C GLN A 242 2.64 -20.36 -24.30
N GLY A 243 2.25 -21.07 -23.24
CA GLY A 243 1.24 -22.13 -23.28
C GLY A 243 -0.18 -21.68 -22.89
N SER A 244 -0.39 -20.39 -22.67
CA SER A 244 -1.63 -19.86 -22.09
C SER A 244 -2.40 -18.96 -23.07
N PRO A 245 -3.74 -18.88 -22.97
CA PRO A 245 -4.54 -17.88 -23.68
C PRO A 245 -4.17 -16.43 -23.35
N GLY A 246 -3.39 -16.21 -22.27
CA GLY A 246 -2.97 -14.89 -21.82
C GLY A 246 -4.10 -14.09 -21.15
N ILE A 247 -3.88 -12.78 -21.04
CA ILE A 247 -4.85 -11.85 -20.45
C ILE A 247 -5.86 -11.46 -21.53
N PRO A 248 -7.17 -11.74 -21.35
CA PRO A 248 -8.18 -11.41 -22.35
C PRO A 248 -8.39 -9.89 -22.47
N ASN A 249 -8.72 -9.42 -23.67
CA ASN A 249 -9.07 -8.01 -23.88
C ASN A 249 -10.48 -7.72 -23.34
N LEU A 250 -10.58 -6.79 -22.39
CA LEU A 250 -11.83 -6.38 -21.75
C LEU A 250 -12.52 -5.17 -22.43
N SER A 251 -11.97 -4.62 -23.52
CA SER A 251 -12.45 -3.36 -24.12
C SER A 251 -13.91 -3.40 -24.59
N GLY A 252 -14.47 -4.57 -24.86
CA GLY A 252 -15.87 -4.76 -25.26
C GLY A 252 -16.89 -4.69 -24.11
N TYR A 253 -16.45 -4.60 -22.86
CA TYR A 253 -17.32 -4.49 -21.69
C TYR A 253 -17.43 -3.04 -21.22
N ASP A 254 -18.59 -2.69 -20.65
CA ASP A 254 -18.79 -1.40 -20.00
C ASP A 254 -17.86 -1.23 -18.79
N ASN A 255 -17.68 0.01 -18.36
CA ASN A 255 -16.71 0.36 -17.32
C ASN A 255 -16.97 -0.33 -15.97
N GLU A 256 -18.22 -0.52 -15.58
CA GLU A 256 -18.56 -1.12 -14.29
C GLU A 256 -18.32 -2.63 -14.31
N THR A 257 -18.71 -3.28 -15.40
CA THR A 257 -18.43 -4.70 -15.64
C THR A 257 -16.93 -4.97 -15.64
N ARG A 258 -16.12 -4.17 -16.34
CA ARG A 258 -14.64 -4.31 -16.35
C ARG A 258 -14.05 -4.17 -14.95
N ARG A 259 -14.37 -3.08 -14.24
CA ARG A 259 -13.83 -2.81 -12.90
C ARG A 259 -14.16 -3.93 -11.92
N THR A 260 -15.35 -4.49 -12.01
CA THR A 260 -15.79 -5.56 -11.12
C THR A 260 -15.08 -6.88 -11.45
N MET A 261 -14.82 -7.17 -12.73
CA MET A 261 -13.97 -8.32 -13.11
C MET A 261 -12.53 -8.15 -12.61
N GLU A 262 -11.92 -6.98 -12.82
CA GLU A 262 -10.55 -6.70 -12.38
C GLU A 262 -10.43 -6.80 -10.86
N LEU A 263 -11.42 -6.28 -10.11
CA LEU A 263 -11.47 -6.37 -8.65
C LEU A 263 -11.55 -7.82 -8.18
N ALA A 264 -12.42 -8.63 -8.79
CA ALA A 264 -12.57 -10.04 -8.42
C ALA A 264 -11.33 -10.90 -8.71
N CYS A 265 -10.44 -10.43 -9.59
CA CYS A 265 -9.23 -11.13 -9.99
C CYS A 265 -7.95 -10.46 -9.45
N ILE A 266 -8.07 -9.49 -8.53
CA ILE A 266 -6.93 -8.71 -8.06
C ILE A 266 -5.87 -9.56 -7.34
N SER A 267 -6.29 -10.60 -6.60
CA SER A 267 -5.37 -11.53 -5.95
C SER A 267 -4.55 -12.33 -6.95
N GLU A 268 -5.19 -12.78 -8.04
CA GLU A 268 -4.53 -13.55 -9.11
C GLU A 268 -3.57 -12.70 -9.94
N ARG A 269 -3.78 -11.38 -9.96
CA ARG A 269 -2.87 -10.43 -10.60
C ARG A 269 -1.47 -10.48 -10.00
N SER A 270 -1.35 -10.73 -8.69
CA SER A 270 -0.05 -10.91 -8.03
C SER A 270 0.62 -12.26 -8.33
N ASN A 271 -0.10 -13.23 -8.89
CA ASN A 271 0.44 -14.54 -9.24
C ASN A 271 1.01 -14.59 -10.68
N GLY A 272 0.74 -13.57 -11.49
CA GLY A 272 1.25 -13.44 -12.85
C GLY A 272 0.16 -13.45 -13.92
N PRO A 273 0.52 -13.16 -15.19
CA PRO A 273 -0.44 -12.95 -16.29
C PRO A 273 -1.31 -14.18 -16.57
N VAL A 274 -0.80 -15.40 -16.37
CA VAL A 274 -1.55 -16.63 -16.61
C VAL A 274 -2.67 -16.83 -15.59
N ALA A 275 -2.37 -16.64 -14.30
CA ALA A 275 -3.38 -16.76 -13.23
C ALA A 275 -4.45 -15.67 -13.37
N TYR A 276 -4.03 -14.43 -13.61
CA TYR A 276 -4.93 -13.31 -13.83
C TYR A 276 -5.82 -13.51 -15.07
N GLY A 277 -5.23 -13.89 -16.21
CA GLY A 277 -5.96 -14.21 -17.43
C GLY A 277 -6.95 -15.36 -17.26
N THR A 278 -6.58 -16.39 -16.51
CA THR A 278 -7.48 -17.52 -16.19
C THR A 278 -8.67 -17.06 -15.37
N CYS A 279 -8.46 -16.22 -14.34
CA CYS A 279 -9.54 -15.65 -13.55
C CYS A 279 -10.47 -14.78 -14.40
N LEU A 280 -9.93 -13.90 -15.25
CA LEU A 280 -10.72 -13.04 -16.12
C LEU A 280 -11.54 -13.87 -17.13
N ASN A 281 -10.94 -14.91 -17.73
CA ASN A 281 -11.66 -15.81 -18.63
C ASN A 281 -12.82 -16.54 -17.92
N ARG A 282 -12.65 -16.92 -16.65
CA ARG A 282 -13.74 -17.45 -15.83
C ARG A 282 -14.85 -16.42 -15.62
N GLN A 283 -14.52 -15.18 -15.28
CA GLN A 283 -15.51 -14.11 -15.12
C GLN A 283 -16.28 -13.82 -16.42
N ILE A 284 -15.57 -13.78 -17.56
CA ILE A 284 -16.15 -13.66 -18.90
C ILE A 284 -17.12 -14.81 -19.19
N ALA A 285 -16.72 -16.06 -18.88
CA ALA A 285 -17.57 -17.23 -19.08
C ALA A 285 -18.84 -17.16 -18.23
N SER A 286 -18.73 -16.78 -16.96
CA SER A 286 -19.88 -16.62 -16.05
C SER A 286 -20.87 -15.55 -16.53
N LEU A 287 -20.40 -14.51 -17.23
CA LEU A 287 -21.26 -13.45 -17.75
C LEU A 287 -22.11 -13.87 -18.95
N ARG A 288 -21.67 -14.81 -19.78
CA ARG A 288 -22.35 -15.15 -21.06
C ARG A 288 -23.78 -15.67 -20.88
N GLY A 289 -24.16 -16.13 -19.69
CA GLY A 289 -25.53 -16.58 -19.37
C GLY A 289 -26.20 -15.79 -18.25
N SER A 290 -25.64 -14.67 -17.82
CA SER A 290 -26.12 -13.89 -16.68
C SER A 290 -26.67 -12.53 -17.13
N PRO A 291 -27.65 -11.96 -16.42
CA PRO A 291 -28.04 -10.57 -16.62
C PRO A 291 -26.84 -9.63 -16.45
N SER A 292 -26.80 -8.57 -17.26
CA SER A 292 -25.81 -7.51 -17.07
C SER A 292 -26.01 -6.78 -15.74
N ILE A 293 -24.96 -6.07 -15.29
CA ILE A 293 -25.07 -5.17 -14.15
C ILE A 293 -26.14 -4.11 -14.47
N PRO A 294 -27.18 -3.93 -13.63
CA PRO A 294 -28.24 -2.98 -13.91
C PRO A 294 -27.73 -1.53 -13.87
N ASN A 295 -28.27 -0.68 -14.75
CA ASN A 295 -27.94 0.74 -14.76
C ASN A 295 -28.66 1.48 -13.62
N LEU A 296 -27.89 2.12 -12.73
CA LEU A 296 -28.41 2.87 -11.59
C LEU A 296 -28.58 4.38 -11.83
N SER A 297 -28.41 4.86 -13.07
CA SER A 297 -28.48 6.30 -13.38
C SER A 297 -29.87 6.93 -13.14
N GLY A 298 -30.94 6.12 -13.16
CA GLY A 298 -32.30 6.56 -12.88
C GLY A 298 -32.62 6.76 -11.39
N TYR A 299 -31.75 6.32 -10.48
CA TYR A 299 -31.93 6.51 -9.05
C TYR A 299 -31.20 7.76 -8.55
N ASP A 300 -31.70 8.38 -7.49
CA ASP A 300 -30.98 9.46 -6.81
C ASP A 300 -29.66 8.96 -6.18
N ASN A 301 -28.81 9.91 -5.79
CA ASN A 301 -27.48 9.61 -5.28
C ASN A 301 -27.48 8.83 -3.96
N GLU A 302 -28.47 9.03 -3.09
CA GLU A 302 -28.52 8.36 -1.79
C GLU A 302 -28.97 6.92 -1.93
N VAL A 303 -29.98 6.66 -2.77
CA VAL A 303 -30.39 5.32 -3.15
C VAL A 303 -29.24 4.57 -3.80
N ARG A 304 -28.59 5.17 -4.81
CA ARG A 304 -27.48 4.54 -5.53
C ARG A 304 -26.35 4.15 -4.59
N ARG A 305 -25.89 5.08 -3.75
CA ARG A 305 -24.81 4.82 -2.78
C ARG A 305 -25.18 3.74 -1.77
N SER A 306 -26.43 3.69 -1.32
CA SER A 306 -26.86 2.66 -0.38
C SER A 306 -26.93 1.28 -1.04
N MET A 307 -27.37 1.19 -2.30
CA MET A 307 -27.31 -0.06 -3.07
C MET A 307 -25.87 -0.54 -3.31
N GLU A 308 -24.99 0.37 -3.76
CA GLU A 308 -23.58 0.05 -4.00
C GLU A 308 -22.86 -0.42 -2.73
N LEU A 309 -23.14 0.23 -1.59
CA LEU A 309 -22.57 -0.14 -0.30
C LEU A 309 -23.06 -1.51 0.16
N ALA A 310 -24.36 -1.79 0.00
CA ALA A 310 -24.93 -3.08 0.38
C ALA A 310 -24.41 -4.26 -0.44
N CYS A 311 -23.95 -3.99 -1.67
CA CYS A 311 -23.46 -5.00 -2.60
C CYS A 311 -21.93 -5.01 -2.73
N ILE A 312 -21.20 -4.37 -1.81
CA ILE A 312 -19.74 -4.24 -1.91
C ILE A 312 -19.00 -5.58 -1.81
N SER A 313 -19.54 -6.52 -1.02
CA SER A 313 -18.99 -7.87 -0.89
C SER A 313 -19.12 -8.63 -2.21
N GLU A 314 -20.33 -8.62 -2.79
CA GLU A 314 -20.61 -9.25 -4.08
C GLU A 314 -19.84 -8.61 -5.23
N ARG A 315 -19.55 -7.30 -5.15
CA ARG A 315 -18.66 -6.60 -6.09
C ARG A 315 -17.27 -7.24 -6.14
N SER A 316 -16.77 -7.73 -5.02
CA SER A 316 -15.47 -8.42 -4.96
C SER A 316 -15.53 -9.84 -5.51
N ASN A 317 -16.72 -10.42 -5.68
CA ASN A 317 -16.90 -11.77 -6.24
C ASN A 317 -17.06 -11.77 -7.77
N GLY A 318 -17.33 -10.61 -8.36
CA GLY A 318 -17.42 -10.44 -9.81
C GLY A 318 -18.76 -9.85 -10.27
N PRO A 319 -18.86 -9.50 -11.57
CA PRO A 319 -19.98 -8.75 -12.12
C PRO A 319 -21.32 -9.48 -12.02
N VAL A 320 -21.33 -10.83 -12.10
CA VAL A 320 -22.55 -11.63 -11.97
C VAL A 320 -23.14 -11.52 -10.55
N ALA A 321 -22.30 -11.72 -9.52
CA ALA A 321 -22.74 -11.63 -8.13
C ALA A 321 -23.20 -10.21 -7.79
N TYR A 322 -22.44 -9.21 -8.23
CA TYR A 322 -22.77 -7.80 -8.03
C TYR A 322 -24.09 -7.41 -8.70
N GLY A 323 -24.27 -7.77 -9.98
CA GLY A 323 -25.51 -7.53 -10.71
C GLY A 323 -26.71 -8.21 -10.06
N ALA A 324 -26.56 -9.46 -9.59
CA ALA A 324 -27.59 -10.17 -8.85
C ALA A 324 -27.96 -9.47 -7.53
N CYS A 325 -26.97 -8.97 -6.78
CA CYS A 325 -27.22 -8.18 -5.58
C CYS A 325 -27.98 -6.89 -5.89
N LEU A 326 -27.54 -6.12 -6.88
CA LEU A 326 -28.21 -4.88 -7.27
C LEU A 326 -29.65 -5.12 -7.74
N ASN A 327 -29.90 -6.17 -8.51
CA ASN A 327 -31.26 -6.54 -8.92
C ASN A 327 -32.16 -6.87 -7.71
N ARG A 328 -31.63 -7.55 -6.68
CA ARG A 328 -32.38 -7.77 -5.42
C ARG A 328 -32.67 -6.45 -4.69
N GLN A 329 -31.72 -5.52 -4.64
CA GLN A 329 -31.91 -4.21 -4.02
C GLN A 329 -32.95 -3.37 -4.77
N ILE A 330 -32.92 -3.39 -6.11
CA ILE A 330 -33.91 -2.74 -6.97
C ILE A 330 -35.31 -3.31 -6.71
N ALA A 331 -35.45 -4.64 -6.74
CA ALA A 331 -36.74 -5.30 -6.50
C ALA A 331 -37.29 -4.97 -5.09
N SER A 332 -36.42 -4.94 -4.08
CA SER A 332 -36.80 -4.58 -2.70
C SER A 332 -37.25 -3.12 -2.60
N LEU A 333 -36.64 -2.23 -3.38
CA LEU A 333 -36.98 -0.80 -3.37
C LEU A 333 -38.33 -0.51 -4.04
N GLN A 334 -38.69 -1.23 -5.10
CA GLN A 334 -39.95 -1.01 -5.84
C GLN A 334 -41.21 -1.16 -4.97
N GLY A 335 -41.14 -1.96 -3.91
CA GLY A 335 -42.24 -2.13 -2.93
C GLY A 335 -42.10 -1.28 -1.67
N SER A 336 -41.16 -0.33 -1.62
CA SER A 336 -40.80 0.41 -0.41
C SER A 336 -41.09 1.91 -0.54
N PRO A 337 -41.36 2.64 0.56
CA PRO A 337 -41.45 4.11 0.57
C PRO A 337 -40.16 4.83 0.17
N GLY A 338 -39.05 4.10 -0.01
CA GLY A 338 -37.74 4.65 -0.35
C GLY A 338 -37.04 5.36 0.80
N ILE A 339 -36.00 6.12 0.45
CA ILE A 339 -35.23 6.95 1.37
C ILE A 339 -35.95 8.31 1.50
N PRO A 340 -36.28 8.78 2.72
CA PRO A 340 -36.93 10.06 2.92
C PRO A 340 -36.02 11.23 2.50
N ASN A 341 -36.62 12.30 2.00
CA ASN A 341 -35.88 13.51 1.65
C ASN A 341 -35.47 14.30 2.90
N LEU A 342 -34.17 14.49 3.11
CA LEU A 342 -33.60 15.23 4.25
C LEU A 342 -33.24 16.70 3.91
N SER A 343 -33.67 17.22 2.76
CA SER A 343 -33.32 18.58 2.32
C SER A 343 -33.90 19.69 3.22
N GLY A 344 -34.94 19.40 3.99
CA GLY A 344 -35.55 20.33 4.95
C GLY A 344 -34.76 20.51 6.25
N TYR A 345 -33.76 19.66 6.51
CA TYR A 345 -32.90 19.76 7.69
C TYR A 345 -31.60 20.50 7.37
N ASP A 346 -31.05 21.20 8.37
CA ASP A 346 -29.71 21.77 8.28
C ASP A 346 -28.64 20.66 8.11
N ASN A 347 -27.44 21.06 7.69
CA ASN A 347 -26.38 20.12 7.34
C ASN A 347 -25.89 19.28 8.53
N GLU A 348 -25.90 19.82 9.75
CA GLU A 348 -25.42 19.11 10.93
C GLU A 348 -26.45 18.07 11.38
N THR A 349 -27.73 18.44 11.42
CA THR A 349 -28.82 17.52 11.71
C THR A 349 -28.87 16.39 10.68
N ARG A 350 -28.74 16.70 9.39
CA ARG A 350 -28.70 15.69 8.33
C ARG A 350 -27.56 14.71 8.53
N ARG A 351 -26.33 15.19 8.75
CA ARG A 351 -25.16 14.33 8.99
C ARG A 351 -25.35 13.42 10.19
N THR A 352 -25.92 13.94 11.27
CA THR A 352 -26.18 13.17 12.49
C THR A 352 -27.17 12.02 12.21
N MET A 353 -28.24 12.29 11.46
CA MET A 353 -29.19 11.26 11.03
C MET A 353 -28.55 10.22 10.10
N GLU A 354 -27.77 10.66 9.11
CA GLU A 354 -27.06 9.76 8.18
C GLU A 354 -26.07 8.85 8.91
N LEU A 355 -25.34 9.39 9.89
CA LEU A 355 -24.39 8.64 10.73
C LEU A 355 -25.11 7.64 11.64
N ALA A 356 -26.23 8.03 12.25
CA ALA A 356 -27.01 7.15 13.12
C ALA A 356 -27.53 5.90 12.37
N CYS A 357 -27.81 6.04 11.07
CA CYS A 357 -28.34 4.98 10.21
C CYS A 357 -27.29 4.33 9.29
N ILE A 358 -25.98 4.52 9.56
CA ILE A 358 -24.92 4.04 8.67
C ILE A 358 -24.90 2.50 8.58
N SER A 359 -25.26 1.79 9.66
CA SER A 359 -25.29 0.33 9.65
C SER A 359 -26.37 -0.20 8.70
N GLU A 360 -27.53 0.46 8.71
CA GLU A 360 -28.69 0.13 7.88
C GLU A 360 -28.44 0.52 6.42
N ARG A 361 -27.61 1.54 6.18
CA ARG A 361 -27.13 1.89 4.84
C ARG A 361 -26.40 0.74 4.16
N SER A 362 -25.63 -0.03 4.92
CA SER A 362 -24.94 -1.23 4.45
C SER A 362 -25.88 -2.41 4.19
N ASN A 363 -27.13 -2.34 4.63
CA ASN A 363 -28.17 -3.34 4.33
C ASN A 363 -29.02 -2.95 3.11
N GLY A 364 -28.82 -1.75 2.57
CA GLY A 364 -29.47 -1.25 1.36
C GLY A 364 -30.50 -0.15 1.62
N PRO A 365 -31.03 0.46 0.54
CA PRO A 365 -31.83 1.69 0.61
C PRO A 365 -33.13 1.53 1.41
N VAL A 366 -33.71 0.32 1.42
CA VAL A 366 -34.94 0.04 2.18
C VAL A 366 -34.70 0.10 3.69
N ALA A 367 -33.64 -0.56 4.17
CA ALA A 367 -33.27 -0.56 5.58
C ALA A 367 -32.86 0.85 6.03
N TYR A 368 -32.04 1.53 5.21
CA TYR A 368 -31.62 2.91 5.46
C TYR A 368 -32.80 3.88 5.55
N GLY A 369 -33.70 3.83 4.58
CA GLY A 369 -34.91 4.65 4.58
C GLY A 369 -35.82 4.35 5.77
N ALA A 370 -35.90 3.10 6.21
CA ALA A 370 -36.65 2.71 7.41
C ALA A 370 -36.06 3.27 8.70
N CYS A 371 -34.73 3.30 8.82
CA CYS A 371 -34.05 3.94 9.94
C CYS A 371 -34.28 5.45 9.95
N LEU A 372 -34.05 6.14 8.82
CA LEU A 372 -34.23 7.58 8.72
C LEU A 372 -35.67 8.02 9.03
N ARG A 373 -36.66 7.26 8.56
CA ARG A 373 -38.08 7.54 8.88
C ARG A 373 -38.41 7.51 10.37
N LYS A 374 -37.61 6.84 11.21
CA LYS A 374 -37.76 6.87 12.67
C LYS A 374 -37.18 8.16 13.28
N LEU A 375 -36.19 8.76 12.63
CA LEU A 375 -35.49 9.97 13.11
C LEU A 375 -36.14 11.26 12.62
N VAL A 376 -36.87 11.22 11.51
CA VAL A 376 -37.59 12.35 10.90
C VAL A 376 -38.95 12.61 11.60
N ARG A 377 -39.31 11.81 12.60
CA ARG A 377 -40.58 11.92 13.35
C ARG A 377 -40.49 12.87 14.53
#